data_AF-A0A7V4KR31-F1
#
_entry.id   AF-A0A7V4KR31-F1
#
_cell.length_a   1.000
_cell.length_b   1.000
_cell.length_c   1.000
_cell.angle_alpha   90.00
_cell.angle_beta   90.00
_cell.angle_gamma   90.00
#
_symmetry.space_group_name_H-M   'P 1'
#
loop_
_entity.id
_entity.type
_entity.pdbx_description
1 polymer ?
#
loop_
_entity_poly.entity_id
_entity_poly.type
_entity_poly.pdbx_seq_one_letter_code
_entity_poly.pdbx_strand_id
1 'polypeptide(L)'
;MELAGTRGAGTMFMLRVPLTLAVVRVLLAGVGAERYAIPAAFIAETVHADERTRTSVRETEALVVRDRAVPTVHLGELLAVPGAGRRAKMPAVVLDVAGRRGAVLVDTLLGQQDIVVEPFDAPAGMPPVVGGATILADGAPVLILDAPALV
;
A
#
# COMPACT_ATOMS: atom_id res chain seq x y z
N MET A 1 -19.39 -3.61 -25.60
CA MET A 1 -19.64 -2.58 -26.62
C MET A 1 -20.59 -3.16 -27.65
N GLU A 2 -21.60 -2.40 -28.04
CA GLU A 2 -22.51 -2.77 -29.12
C GLU A 2 -22.36 -1.77 -30.27
N LEU A 3 -22.37 -2.28 -31.50
CA LEU A 3 -22.26 -1.52 -32.73
C LEU A 3 -23.52 -1.74 -33.56
N ALA A 4 -24.26 -0.67 -33.83
CA ALA A 4 -25.39 -0.70 -34.74
C ALA A 4 -25.12 0.28 -35.88
N GLY A 5 -25.31 -0.16 -37.12
CA GLY A 5 -25.12 0.70 -38.29
C GLY A 5 -25.91 0.21 -39.47
N THR A 6 -26.43 1.15 -40.26
CA THR A 6 -27.07 0.87 -41.55
C THR A 6 -26.50 1.82 -42.59
N ARG A 7 -26.12 1.29 -43.75
CA ARG A 7 -25.43 2.06 -44.79
C ARG A 7 -26.28 3.25 -45.21
N GLY A 8 -25.72 4.46 -45.13
CA GLY A 8 -26.44 5.70 -45.42
C GLY A 8 -27.29 6.28 -44.28
N ALA A 9 -27.43 5.59 -43.14
CA ALA A 9 -28.16 6.06 -41.96
C ALA A 9 -27.26 6.40 -40.76
N GLY A 10 -25.95 6.28 -40.92
CA GLY A 10 -24.96 6.50 -39.85
C GLY A 10 -24.70 5.25 -39.01
N THR A 11 -23.82 5.42 -38.03
CA THR A 11 -23.33 4.35 -37.15
C THR A 11 -23.43 4.80 -35.69
N MET A 12 -23.97 3.95 -34.83
CA MET A 12 -24.12 4.16 -33.41
C MET A 12 -23.26 3.17 -32.62
N PHE A 13 -22.45 3.71 -31.71
CA PHE A 13 -21.67 2.94 -30.74
C PHE A 13 -22.32 3.08 -29.37
N MET A 14 -22.66 1.96 -28.73
CA MET A 14 -23.14 1.94 -27.35
C MET A 14 -22.09 1.30 -26.44
N LEU A 15 -21.57 2.11 -25.52
CA LEU A 15 -20.65 1.68 -24.48
C LEU A 15 -21.41 1.58 -23.15
N ARG A 16 -21.46 0.38 -22.56
CA ARG A 16 -21.96 0.16 -21.20
C ARG A 16 -20.77 -0.07 -20.29
N VAL A 17 -20.58 0.82 -19.31
CA VAL A 17 -19.51 0.73 -18.30
C VAL A 17 -20.15 0.39 -16.95
N PRO A 18 -19.57 -0.52 -16.15
CA PRO A 18 -20.07 -0.82 -14.79
C PRO A 18 -20.04 0.44 -13.92
N LEU A 19 -21.12 0.71 -13.18
CA LEU A 19 -21.21 1.86 -12.26
C LEU A 19 -20.36 1.67 -10.99
N THR A 20 -19.93 0.43 -10.71
CA THR A 20 -19.26 0.04 -9.47
C THR A 20 -17.74 0.07 -9.63
N LEU A 21 -17.12 1.18 -9.22
CA LEU A 21 -15.68 1.27 -9.00
C LEU A 21 -15.39 0.99 -7.52
N ALA A 22 -14.44 0.10 -7.23
CA ALA A 22 -14.00 -0.16 -5.86
C ALA A 22 -13.07 0.96 -5.41
N VAL A 23 -13.62 1.96 -4.73
CA VAL A 23 -12.85 3.06 -4.16
C VAL A 23 -12.34 2.66 -2.78
N VAL A 24 -11.03 2.74 -2.58
CA VAL A 24 -10.37 2.41 -1.31
C VAL A 24 -9.55 3.60 -0.86
N ARG A 25 -9.69 3.97 0.42
CA ARG A 25 -8.83 4.98 1.04
C ARG A 25 -7.50 4.35 1.42
N VAL A 26 -6.41 4.98 1.00
CA VAL A 26 -5.04 4.52 1.28
C VAL A 26 -4.19 5.63 1.86
N LEU A 27 -3.16 5.26 2.63
CA LEU A 27 -2.01 6.10 2.93
C LEU A 27 -0.91 5.75 1.94
N LEU A 28 -0.44 6.75 1.19
CA LEU A 28 0.73 6.58 0.36
C LEU A 28 2.01 6.71 1.18
N ALA A 29 2.90 5.74 0.98
CA ALA A 29 4.24 5.74 1.53
C ALA A 29 5.27 5.71 0.39
N GLY A 30 6.33 6.50 0.51
CA GLY A 30 7.48 6.42 -0.37
C GLY A 30 8.53 5.47 0.21
N VAL A 31 9.19 4.72 -0.67
CA VAL A 31 10.33 3.83 -0.37
C VAL A 31 11.32 3.93 -1.53
N GLY A 32 12.51 4.46 -1.29
CA GLY A 32 13.44 4.83 -2.36
C GLY A 32 12.78 5.78 -3.37
N ALA A 33 12.76 5.40 -4.64
CA ALA A 33 12.08 6.13 -5.71
C ALA A 33 10.63 5.66 -5.97
N GLU A 34 10.19 4.64 -5.24
CA GLU A 34 8.89 3.98 -5.46
C GLU A 34 7.84 4.45 -4.45
N ARG A 35 6.56 4.25 -4.82
CA ARG A 35 5.40 4.59 -3.99
C ARG A 35 4.55 3.34 -3.78
N TYR A 36 4.05 3.21 -2.55
CA TYR A 36 3.24 2.09 -2.09
C TYR A 36 1.97 2.60 -1.42
N ALA A 37 0.86 1.90 -1.63
CA ALA A 37 -0.43 2.22 -1.04
C ALA A 37 -0.73 1.26 0.11
N ILE A 38 -0.95 1.81 1.30
CA ILE A 38 -1.33 1.05 2.49
C ILE A 38 -2.81 1.31 2.76
N PRO A 39 -3.69 0.28 2.76
CA PRO A 39 -5.11 0.49 2.99
C PRO A 39 -5.36 1.12 4.37
N ALA A 40 -6.01 2.29 4.39
CA ALA A 40 -6.19 3.08 5.61
C ALA A 40 -7.06 2.36 6.64
N ALA A 41 -7.90 1.42 6.20
CA ALA A 41 -8.75 0.60 7.07
C ALA A 41 -7.95 -0.25 8.08
N PHE A 42 -6.69 -0.55 7.80
CA PHE A 42 -5.82 -1.32 8.69
C PHE A 42 -4.84 -0.44 9.48
N ILE A 43 -4.82 0.88 9.27
CA ILE A 43 -3.86 1.77 9.93
C ILE A 43 -4.41 2.21 11.28
N ALA A 44 -3.71 1.86 12.35
CA ALA A 44 -4.03 2.33 13.70
C ALA A 44 -3.48 3.73 13.96
N GLU A 45 -2.21 3.96 13.64
CA GLU A 45 -1.53 5.25 13.79
C GLU A 45 -0.23 5.31 12.98
N THR A 46 0.28 6.52 12.75
CA THR A 46 1.60 6.76 12.18
C THR A 46 2.52 7.35 13.23
N VAL A 47 3.72 6.81 13.36
CA VAL A 47 4.71 7.24 14.35
C VAL A 47 6.08 7.42 13.69
N HIS A 48 7.04 7.97 14.43
CA HIS A 48 8.43 7.98 13.99
C HIS A 48 9.20 6.95 14.81
N ALA A 49 9.85 6.02 14.10
CA ALA A 49 10.84 5.13 14.67
C ALA A 49 12.18 5.84 14.76
N ASP A 50 12.69 5.94 15.97
CA ASP A 50 14.00 6.49 16.33
C ASP A 50 14.73 5.55 17.30
N GLU A 51 15.96 5.89 17.68
CA GLU A 51 16.78 5.08 18.60
C GLU A 51 16.11 4.83 19.96
N ARG A 52 15.20 5.70 20.40
CA ARG A 52 14.53 5.59 21.71
C ARG A 52 13.32 4.65 21.65
N THR A 53 12.67 4.58 20.50
CA THR A 53 11.46 3.81 20.28
C THR A 53 11.77 2.42 19.73
N ARG A 54 12.92 2.24 19.05
CA ARG A 54 13.37 0.94 18.57
C ARG A 54 13.86 0.06 19.71
N THR A 55 13.44 -1.19 19.70
CA THR A 55 13.86 -2.24 20.62
C THR A 55 14.01 -3.56 19.87
N SER A 56 14.49 -4.59 20.54
CA SER A 56 14.57 -5.95 19.99
C SER A 56 13.87 -6.91 20.95
N VAL A 57 12.98 -7.73 20.42
CA VAL A 57 12.28 -8.78 21.16
C VAL A 57 12.54 -10.11 20.45
N ARG A 58 13.20 -11.05 21.14
CA ARG A 58 13.56 -12.36 20.57
C ARG A 58 14.27 -12.23 19.21
N GLU A 59 15.27 -11.35 19.14
CA GLU A 59 16.07 -11.07 17.94
C GLU A 59 15.31 -10.41 16.78
N THR A 60 14.01 -10.12 16.94
CA THR A 60 13.20 -9.39 15.97
C THR A 60 13.13 -7.92 16.36
N GLU A 61 13.35 -7.01 15.40
CA GLU A 61 13.19 -5.58 15.64
C GLU A 61 11.73 -5.25 15.97
N ALA A 62 11.54 -4.38 16.94
CA ALA A 62 10.23 -3.93 17.36
C ALA A 62 10.25 -2.42 17.69
N LEU A 63 9.07 -1.82 17.66
CA LEU A 63 8.84 -0.44 18.04
C LEU A 63 7.99 -0.38 19.30
N VAL A 64 8.39 0.42 20.28
CA VAL A 64 7.57 0.71 21.45
C VAL A 64 6.55 1.78 21.09
N VAL A 65 5.28 1.38 21.01
CA VAL A 65 4.14 2.26 20.71
C VAL A 65 3.18 2.19 21.90
N ARG A 66 3.00 3.31 22.60
CA ARG A 66 2.15 3.41 23.82
C ARG A 66 2.44 2.28 24.81
N ASP A 67 3.71 2.13 25.17
CA ASP A 67 4.23 1.14 26.12
C ASP A 67 4.04 -0.33 25.70
N ARG A 68 3.76 -0.60 24.42
CA ARG A 68 3.68 -1.95 23.85
C ARG A 68 4.72 -2.13 22.76
N ALA A 69 5.44 -3.24 22.78
CA ALA A 69 6.33 -3.64 21.69
C ALA A 69 5.50 -4.15 20.50
N VAL A 70 5.72 -3.54 19.33
CA VAL A 70 5.08 -3.89 18.07
C VAL A 70 6.16 -4.37 17.11
N PRO A 71 6.09 -5.59 16.55
CA PRO A 71 7.09 -6.09 15.61
C PRO A 71 7.17 -5.17 14.38
N THR A 72 8.38 -4.90 13.91
CA THR A 72 8.62 -4.01 12.77
C THR A 72 9.13 -4.75 11.56
N VAL A 73 8.69 -4.30 10.37
CA VAL A 73 9.25 -4.72 9.08
C VAL A 73 9.73 -3.48 8.33
N HIS A 74 10.89 -3.57 7.67
CA HIS A 74 11.37 -2.49 6.80
C HIS A 74 10.90 -2.74 5.37
N LEU A 75 9.98 -1.90 4.87
CA LEU A 75 9.31 -2.17 3.59
C LEU A 75 10.29 -2.27 2.42
N GLY A 76 11.30 -1.41 2.39
CA GLY A 76 12.32 -1.45 1.34
C GLY A 76 13.25 -2.67 1.41
N GLU A 77 13.47 -3.25 2.59
CA GLU A 77 14.26 -4.48 2.72
C GLU A 77 13.41 -5.67 2.28
N LEU A 78 12.15 -5.69 2.73
CA LEU A 78 11.16 -6.72 2.42
C LEU A 78 10.87 -6.86 0.92
N LEU A 79 10.83 -5.73 0.22
CA LEU A 79 10.55 -5.66 -1.22
C LEU A 79 11.82 -5.54 -2.08
N ALA A 80 13.01 -5.58 -1.46
CA ALA A 80 14.30 -5.42 -2.12
C ALA A 80 14.40 -4.15 -3.00
N VAL A 81 13.85 -3.03 -2.53
CA VAL A 81 13.79 -1.76 -3.28
C VAL A 81 15.19 -1.12 -3.32
N PRO A 82 15.75 -0.85 -4.51
CA PRO A 82 17.06 -0.21 -4.64
C PRO A 82 17.10 1.16 -3.97
N GLY A 83 18.14 1.40 -3.17
CA GLY A 83 18.35 2.68 -2.48
C GLY A 83 17.44 2.90 -1.27
N ALA A 84 16.52 1.98 -0.96
CA ALA A 84 15.85 1.98 0.33
C ALA A 84 16.87 1.62 1.42
N GLY A 85 16.94 2.42 2.47
CA GLY A 85 17.98 2.28 3.48
C GLY A 85 17.51 2.68 4.86
N ARG A 86 18.04 1.98 5.88
CA ARG A 86 17.80 2.33 7.27
C ARG A 86 18.39 3.69 7.59
N ARG A 87 17.56 4.53 8.20
CA ARG A 87 17.95 5.81 8.80
C ARG A 87 17.71 5.77 10.30
N ALA A 88 18.44 6.61 11.04
CA ALA A 88 18.28 6.72 12.49
C ALA A 88 16.86 7.12 12.89
N LYS A 89 16.19 7.95 12.07
CA LYS A 89 14.79 8.32 12.23
C LYS A 89 14.02 8.02 10.94
N MET A 90 12.94 7.25 11.05
CA MET A 90 12.09 6.86 9.92
C MET A 90 10.62 6.90 10.30
N PRO A 91 9.71 7.31 9.40
CA PRO A 91 8.28 7.09 9.61
C PRO A 91 7.95 5.60 9.70
N ALA A 92 6.99 5.27 10.54
CA ALA A 92 6.43 3.94 10.69
C ALA A 92 4.90 4.00 10.64
N VAL A 93 4.30 3.06 9.92
CA VAL A 93 2.84 2.89 9.86
C VAL A 93 2.48 1.70 10.73
N VAL A 94 1.76 1.95 11.82
CA VAL A 94 1.28 0.89 12.72
C VAL A 94 -0.02 0.34 12.16
N LEU A 95 -0.01 -0.95 11.85
CA LEU A 95 -1.15 -1.71 11.34
C LEU A 95 -1.83 -2.45 12.48
N ASP A 96 -3.15 -2.58 12.41
CA ASP A 96 -3.97 -3.43 13.29
C ASP A 96 -4.89 -4.30 12.44
N VAL A 97 -4.65 -5.61 12.50
CA VAL A 97 -5.41 -6.63 11.78
C VAL A 97 -6.00 -7.58 12.81
N ALA A 98 -7.29 -7.41 13.09
CA ALA A 98 -8.03 -8.20 14.07
C ALA A 98 -7.34 -8.27 15.45
N GLY A 99 -6.78 -7.16 15.93
CA GLY A 99 -6.10 -7.06 17.21
C GLY A 99 -4.63 -7.48 17.21
N ARG A 100 -4.12 -8.05 16.09
CA ARG A 100 -2.68 -8.24 15.88
C ARG A 100 -2.10 -6.94 15.34
N ARG A 101 -0.94 -6.53 15.84
CA ARG A 101 -0.28 -5.29 15.44
C ARG A 101 1.09 -5.54 14.86
N GLY A 102 1.40 -4.82 13.78
CA GLY A 102 2.72 -4.75 13.16
C GLY A 102 3.04 -3.31 12.77
N ALA A 103 4.31 -2.99 12.59
CA ALA A 103 4.74 -1.66 12.19
C ALA A 103 5.60 -1.73 10.92
N VAL A 104 5.22 -0.95 9.91
CA VAL A 104 5.92 -0.93 8.62
C VAL A 104 6.77 0.34 8.56
N LEU A 105 8.10 0.19 8.55
CA LEU A 105 9.03 1.28 8.34
C LEU A 105 9.06 1.66 6.86
N VAL A 106 8.91 2.94 6.58
CA VAL A 106 8.88 3.52 5.23
C VAL A 106 9.78 4.74 5.16
N ASP A 107 10.09 5.22 3.96
CA ASP A 107 10.98 6.37 3.83
C ASP A 107 10.28 7.70 4.06
N THR A 108 9.07 7.84 3.53
CA THR A 108 8.26 9.05 3.62
C THR A 108 6.78 8.70 3.67
N LEU A 109 5.98 9.55 4.31
CA LEU A 109 4.52 9.50 4.22
C LEU A 109 4.08 10.61 3.26
N LEU A 110 3.44 10.23 2.16
CA LEU A 110 3.06 11.14 1.08
C LEU A 110 1.63 11.68 1.26
N GLY A 111 0.86 11.12 2.19
CA GLY A 111 -0.49 11.55 2.52
C GLY A 111 -1.55 10.51 2.16
N GLN A 112 -2.80 10.80 2.53
CA GLN A 112 -3.93 9.92 2.25
C GLN A 112 -4.65 10.34 0.96
N GLN A 113 -5.15 9.37 0.22
CA GLN A 113 -6.02 9.61 -0.93
C GLN A 113 -6.97 8.44 -1.16
N ASP A 114 -8.03 8.70 -1.91
CA ASP A 114 -8.92 7.67 -2.43
C ASP A 114 -8.41 7.19 -3.78
N ILE A 115 -8.21 5.88 -3.92
CA ILE A 115 -7.78 5.24 -5.17
C ILE A 115 -8.88 4.34 -5.70
N VAL A 116 -8.88 4.14 -7.02
CA VAL A 116 -9.71 3.12 -7.68
C VAL A 116 -8.90 1.84 -7.74
N VAL A 117 -9.43 0.76 -7.20
CA VAL A 117 -8.81 -0.56 -7.29
C VAL A 117 -9.36 -1.28 -8.50
N GLU A 118 -8.48 -1.69 -9.38
CA GLU A 118 -8.80 -2.54 -10.52
C GLU A 118 -8.56 -4.01 -10.14
N PRO A 119 -9.36 -4.96 -10.68
CA PRO A 119 -9.06 -6.38 -10.53
C PRO A 119 -7.63 -6.67 -10.94
N PHE A 120 -6.91 -7.37 -10.07
CA PHE A 120 -5.48 -7.60 -10.22
C PHE A 120 -5.20 -9.11 -10.18
N ASP A 121 -4.81 -9.67 -11.32
CA ASP A 121 -4.28 -11.03 -11.39
C ASP A 121 -2.78 -10.98 -11.08
N ALA A 122 -2.42 -11.36 -9.85
CA ALA A 122 -1.04 -11.30 -9.40
C ALA A 122 -0.13 -12.17 -10.30
N PRO A 123 0.88 -11.58 -10.96
CA PRO A 123 1.81 -12.36 -11.77
C PRO A 123 2.65 -13.29 -10.89
N ALA A 124 3.07 -14.41 -11.47
CA ALA A 124 3.97 -15.34 -10.78
C ALA A 124 5.24 -14.61 -10.32
N GLY A 125 5.61 -14.79 -9.04
CA GLY A 125 6.77 -14.15 -8.43
C GLY A 125 6.50 -12.80 -7.77
N MET A 126 5.25 -12.33 -7.73
CA MET A 126 4.90 -11.15 -6.95
C MET A 126 5.15 -11.38 -5.44
N PRO A 127 5.69 -10.40 -4.71
CA PRO A 127 5.85 -10.51 -3.26
C PRO A 127 4.50 -10.79 -2.58
N PRO A 128 4.43 -11.72 -1.62
CA PRO A 128 3.18 -12.11 -0.96
C PRO A 128 2.52 -11.00 -0.14
N VAL A 129 3.24 -9.90 0.07
CA VAL A 129 2.78 -8.72 0.81
C VAL A 129 2.07 -7.69 -0.07
N VAL A 130 1.86 -8.00 -1.35
CA VAL A 130 1.12 -7.16 -2.29
C VAL A 130 -0.21 -7.80 -2.61
N GLY A 131 -1.29 -7.09 -2.30
CA GLY A 131 -2.67 -7.55 -2.54
C GLY A 131 -3.30 -7.00 -3.82
N GLY A 132 -2.64 -6.04 -4.48
CA GLY A 132 -3.17 -5.44 -5.72
C GLY A 132 -2.28 -4.34 -6.28
N ALA A 133 -2.77 -3.68 -7.32
CA ALA A 133 -2.15 -2.51 -7.92
C ALA A 133 -3.21 -1.49 -8.35
N THR A 134 -2.81 -0.24 -8.50
CA THR A 134 -3.65 0.86 -8.99
C THR A 134 -2.82 1.84 -9.81
N ILE A 135 -3.51 2.73 -10.52
CA ILE A 135 -2.93 3.91 -11.16
C ILE A 135 -3.44 5.14 -10.41
N LEU A 136 -2.51 5.97 -9.91
CA LEU A 136 -2.84 7.22 -9.24
C LEU A 136 -3.37 8.28 -10.23
N ALA A 137 -3.93 9.37 -9.70
CA ALA A 137 -4.41 10.49 -10.51
C ALA A 137 -3.33 11.15 -11.38
N ASP A 138 -2.05 11.05 -10.98
CA ASP A 138 -0.90 11.53 -11.77
C ASP A 138 -0.39 10.50 -12.80
N GLY A 139 -1.08 9.37 -12.94
CA GLY A 139 -0.73 8.28 -13.85
C GLY A 139 0.34 7.33 -13.32
N ALA A 140 0.87 7.54 -12.11
CA ALA A 140 1.88 6.66 -11.55
C ALA A 140 1.27 5.31 -11.12
N PRO A 141 1.86 4.17 -11.52
CA PRO A 141 1.46 2.86 -11.00
C PRO A 141 1.92 2.71 -9.55
N VAL A 142 1.07 2.13 -8.71
CA VAL A 142 1.35 1.90 -7.29
C VAL A 142 0.86 0.53 -6.86
N LEU A 143 1.68 -0.17 -6.09
CA LEU A 143 1.32 -1.45 -5.48
C LEU A 143 0.56 -1.21 -4.17
N ILE A 144 -0.53 -1.96 -3.98
CA ILE A 144 -1.37 -1.94 -2.79
C ILE A 144 -0.91 -3.07 -1.87
N LEU A 145 -0.46 -2.72 -0.66
CA LEU A 145 0.03 -3.70 0.30
C LEU A 145 -1.10 -4.51 0.93
N ASP A 146 -0.87 -5.80 1.11
CA ASP A 146 -1.72 -6.69 1.90
C ASP A 146 -1.34 -6.56 3.39
N ALA A 147 -2.10 -5.77 4.14
CA ALA A 147 -1.83 -5.51 5.56
C ALA A 147 -1.81 -6.80 6.43
N PRO A 148 -2.75 -7.75 6.27
CA PRO A 148 -2.65 -9.08 6.89
C PRO A 148 -1.33 -9.81 6.69
N ALA A 149 -0.65 -9.65 5.56
CA ALA A 149 0.64 -10.28 5.28
C ALA A 149 1.83 -9.56 5.94
N LEU A 150 1.61 -8.37 6.52
CA LEU A 150 2.62 -7.53 7.16
C LEU A 150 2.56 -7.54 8.70
N VAL A 151 1.64 -8.33 9.28
CA VAL A 151 1.33 -8.37 10.73
C VAL A 151 1.42 -9.79 11.28
#